data_AF-A0A7X0H6W5-F1
#
_entry.id   AF-A0A7X0H6W5-F1
#
_cell.length_a   1.000
_cell.length_b   1.000
_cell.length_c   1.000
_cell.angle_alpha   90.00
_cell.angle_beta   90.00
_cell.angle_gamma   90.00
#
_symmetry.space_group_name_H-M   'P 1'
#
loop_
_entity.id
_entity.type
_entity.pdbx_description
1 polymer ?
#
loop_
_entity_poly.entity_id
_entity_poly.type
_entity_poly.pdbx_seq_one_letter_code
_entity_poly.pdbx_strand_id
1 'polypeptide(L)'
;MMLQFQQNDTTQPHRFRLLDTSGDVVTGATPAVEIMKPGQSAYSAASGAVTELSEGNYSFAGHAGDRDTLGVMLVRITAAGAETLEGPVTIVGHDPQQALALVAAVLTGVRTVTDNGDATKTVRCMASDGVTPKVDLTHNANGELTAVVIDPT
;
A
#
# COMPACT_ATOMS: atom_id res chain seq x y z
N MET A 1 -11.15 -7.08 -1.28
CA MET A 1 -9.94 -6.23 -1.17
C MET A 1 -10.41 -4.82 -0.86
N MET A 2 -9.91 -4.19 0.21
CA MET A 2 -10.31 -2.82 0.58
C MET A 2 -9.31 -1.82 -0.03
N LEU A 3 -9.80 -0.75 -0.65
CA LEU A 3 -8.96 0.28 -1.27
C LEU A 3 -8.28 1.14 -0.17
N GLN A 4 -6.99 1.42 -0.34
CA GLN A 4 -6.21 2.22 0.61
C GLN A 4 -5.45 3.33 -0.11
N PHE A 5 -5.38 4.50 0.52
CA PHE A 5 -4.54 5.62 0.09
C PHE A 5 -3.72 6.15 1.26
N GLN A 6 -2.55 6.71 0.94
CA GLN A 6 -1.77 7.43 1.92
C GLN A 6 -2.40 8.78 2.26
N GLN A 7 -2.28 9.19 3.53
CA GLN A 7 -2.69 10.51 4.00
C GLN A 7 -2.00 11.62 3.19
N ASN A 8 -2.78 12.64 2.79
CA ASN A 8 -2.34 13.78 1.98
C ASN A 8 -1.81 13.45 0.57
N ASP A 9 -1.81 12.18 0.13
CA ASP A 9 -1.29 11.82 -1.18
C ASP A 9 -2.24 12.25 -2.31
N THR A 10 -1.66 12.82 -3.36
CA THR A 10 -2.35 13.24 -4.59
C THR A 10 -1.87 12.49 -5.82
N THR A 11 -1.01 11.48 -5.66
CA THR A 11 -0.38 10.76 -6.78
C THR A 11 -1.16 9.51 -7.17
N GLN A 12 -1.92 8.92 -6.23
CA GLN A 12 -2.71 7.72 -6.48
C GLN A 12 -4.20 8.06 -6.73
N PRO A 13 -4.71 7.94 -7.97
CA PRO A 13 -6.11 8.20 -8.27
C PRO A 13 -7.02 7.03 -7.88
N HIS A 14 -8.27 7.33 -7.53
CA HIS A 14 -9.34 6.36 -7.40
C HIS A 14 -10.01 6.15 -8.77
N ARG A 15 -9.92 4.94 -9.31
CA ARG A 15 -10.56 4.57 -10.59
C ARG A 15 -11.90 3.89 -10.35
N PHE A 16 -12.90 4.26 -11.13
CA PHE A 16 -14.23 3.70 -11.08
C PHE A 16 -14.85 3.66 -12.47
N ARG A 17 -15.89 2.84 -12.65
CA ARG A 17 -16.64 2.72 -13.90
C ARG A 17 -18.10 3.06 -13.64
N LEU A 18 -18.68 3.88 -14.51
CA LEU A 18 -20.11 4.18 -14.42
C LEU A 18 -20.91 3.24 -15.31
N LEU A 19 -21.92 2.64 -14.70
CA LEU A 19 -22.91 1.81 -15.35
C LEU A 19 -24.30 2.39 -15.05
N ASP A 20 -25.23 2.23 -15.97
CA ASP A 20 -26.64 2.50 -15.71
C ASP A 20 -27.33 1.32 -15.00
N THR A 21 -28.62 1.47 -14.69
CA THR A 21 -29.42 0.44 -14.00
C THR A 21 -29.62 -0.85 -14.81
N SER A 22 -29.31 -0.82 -16.11
CA SER A 22 -29.36 -1.98 -17.00
C SER A 22 -27.99 -2.66 -17.10
N GLY A 23 -26.94 -2.08 -16.51
CA GLY A 23 -25.56 -2.53 -16.60
C GLY A 23 -24.81 -2.01 -17.82
N ASP A 24 -25.39 -1.09 -18.58
CA ASP A 24 -24.77 -0.48 -19.75
C ASP A 24 -23.80 0.64 -19.34
N VAL A 25 -22.75 0.82 -20.14
CA VAL A 25 -21.68 1.78 -19.86
C VAL A 25 -22.15 3.21 -20.08
N VAL A 26 -21.90 4.08 -19.09
CA VAL A 26 -22.19 5.52 -19.19
C VAL A 26 -20.90 6.30 -19.48
N THR A 27 -20.80 6.86 -20.68
CA THR A 27 -19.67 7.68 -21.16
C THR A 27 -20.01 9.17 -21.20
N GLY A 28 -19.00 10.04 -21.23
CA GLY A 28 -19.19 11.49 -21.35
C GLY A 28 -19.88 12.14 -20.15
N ALA A 29 -19.96 11.46 -19.02
CA ALA A 29 -20.61 11.97 -17.82
C ALA A 29 -19.70 12.95 -17.07
N THR A 30 -20.31 13.72 -16.16
CA THR A 30 -19.63 14.62 -15.22
C THR A 30 -19.91 14.17 -13.79
N PRO A 31 -19.21 13.13 -13.28
CA PRO A 31 -19.54 12.55 -11.99
C PRO A 31 -19.23 13.52 -10.86
N ALA A 32 -20.17 13.68 -9.92
CA ALA A 32 -19.92 14.35 -8.66
C ALA A 32 -19.36 13.33 -7.65
N VAL A 33 -18.26 13.70 -7.00
CA VAL A 33 -17.63 12.91 -5.94
C VAL A 33 -17.87 13.60 -4.61
N GLU A 34 -18.47 12.88 -3.68
CA GLU A 34 -18.67 13.31 -2.31
C GLU A 34 -17.91 12.37 -1.37
N ILE A 35 -17.37 12.91 -0.29
CA ILE A 35 -16.63 12.18 0.72
C ILE A 35 -17.18 12.46 2.11
N MET A 36 -17.15 11.45 2.96
CA MET A 36 -17.38 11.58 4.39
C MET A 36 -16.12 11.10 5.11
N LYS A 37 -15.38 12.06 5.68
CA LYS A 37 -14.13 11.77 6.38
C LYS A 37 -14.38 11.03 7.69
N PRO A 38 -13.38 10.31 8.23
CA PRO A 38 -13.46 9.72 9.55
C PRO A 38 -13.95 10.73 10.61
N GLY A 39 -14.99 10.37 11.35
CA GLY A 39 -15.59 11.21 12.39
C GLY A 39 -16.61 12.24 11.90
N GLN A 40 -16.84 12.36 10.60
CA GLN A 40 -17.96 13.16 10.06
C GLN A 40 -19.26 12.36 10.01
N SER A 41 -20.38 13.06 10.06
CA SER A 41 -21.73 12.49 9.98
C SER A 41 -22.45 12.78 8.65
N ALA A 42 -21.79 13.50 7.73
CA ALA A 42 -22.36 13.91 6.46
C ALA A 42 -21.30 13.94 5.36
N TYR A 43 -21.76 13.71 4.13
CA TYR A 43 -20.96 13.84 2.93
C TYR A 43 -20.69 15.32 2.60
N SER A 44 -19.54 15.58 2.01
CA SER A 44 -19.12 16.88 1.50
C SER A 44 -18.50 16.72 0.12
N ALA A 45 -18.59 17.73 -0.73
CA ALA A 45 -17.98 17.69 -2.05
C ALA A 45 -16.47 17.50 -1.94
N ALA A 46 -15.93 16.54 -2.68
CA ALA A 46 -14.50 16.34 -2.77
C ALA A 46 -13.86 17.47 -3.60
N SER A 47 -12.61 17.82 -3.28
CA SER A 47 -11.86 18.85 -3.99
C SER A 47 -11.08 18.31 -5.19
N GLY A 48 -10.82 17.00 -5.24
CA GLY A 48 -10.13 16.36 -6.35
C GLY A 48 -10.89 16.42 -7.67
N ALA A 49 -10.16 16.45 -8.79
CA ALA A 49 -10.74 16.45 -10.12
C ALA A 49 -11.13 15.04 -10.59
N VAL A 50 -12.20 14.96 -11.38
CA VAL A 50 -12.61 13.76 -12.11
C VAL A 50 -12.27 13.92 -13.59
N THR A 51 -11.76 12.86 -14.21
CA THR A 51 -11.44 12.81 -15.64
C THR A 51 -11.92 11.48 -16.21
N GLU A 52 -12.66 11.51 -17.32
CA GLU A 52 -12.94 10.31 -18.09
C GLU A 52 -11.66 9.84 -18.80
N LEU A 53 -11.34 8.56 -18.68
CA LEU A 53 -10.19 7.93 -19.32
C LEU A 53 -10.58 7.38 -20.69
N SER A 54 -11.52 6.44 -20.71
CA SER A 54 -12.10 5.82 -21.91
C SER A 54 -13.25 4.87 -21.53
N GLU A 55 -14.25 4.73 -22.40
CA GLU A 55 -15.32 3.71 -22.27
C GLU A 55 -16.00 3.71 -20.89
N GLY A 56 -16.31 4.91 -20.35
CA GLY A 56 -17.01 5.06 -19.08
C GLY A 56 -16.17 4.70 -17.85
N ASN A 57 -14.86 4.55 -18.02
CA ASN A 57 -13.90 4.50 -16.92
C ASN A 57 -13.45 5.93 -16.59
N TYR A 58 -13.50 6.26 -15.30
CA TYR A 58 -13.16 7.57 -14.78
C TYR A 58 -12.07 7.46 -13.72
N SER A 59 -11.31 8.55 -13.58
CA SER A 59 -10.27 8.72 -12.59
C SER A 59 -10.60 9.91 -11.71
N PHE A 60 -10.70 9.70 -10.41
CA PHE A 60 -10.75 10.75 -9.40
C PHE A 60 -9.36 10.90 -8.77
N ALA A 61 -8.67 12.01 -9.05
CA ALA A 61 -7.30 12.24 -8.59
C ALA A 61 -7.20 12.35 -7.05
N GLY A 62 -8.29 12.77 -6.39
CA GLY A 62 -8.25 13.20 -4.99
C GLY A 62 -7.51 14.52 -4.81
N HIS A 63 -7.54 15.02 -3.59
CA HIS A 63 -6.79 16.20 -3.15
C HIS A 63 -6.20 15.92 -1.76
N ALA A 64 -5.10 16.59 -1.40
CA ALA A 64 -4.48 16.40 -0.09
C ALA A 64 -5.48 16.64 1.04
N GLY A 65 -6.27 17.71 0.92
CA GLY A 65 -7.36 18.05 1.83
C GLY A 65 -8.58 17.11 1.75
N ASP A 66 -8.69 16.20 0.79
CA ASP A 66 -9.72 15.14 0.82
C ASP A 66 -9.25 13.96 1.70
N ARG A 67 -7.93 13.76 1.81
CA ARG A 67 -7.25 12.60 2.41
C ARG A 67 -6.41 12.95 3.63
N ASP A 68 -6.75 14.04 4.33
CA ASP A 68 -5.99 14.58 5.45
C ASP A 68 -6.33 13.93 6.80
N THR A 69 -7.35 13.08 6.86
CA THR A 69 -7.79 12.39 8.09
C THR A 69 -7.58 10.89 7.99
N LEU A 70 -6.83 10.32 8.95
CA LEU A 70 -6.60 8.88 9.04
C LEU A 70 -7.87 8.12 9.41
N GLY A 71 -8.05 6.94 8.81
CA GLY A 71 -9.18 6.05 9.08
C GLY A 71 -10.05 5.77 7.85
N VAL A 72 -11.26 5.25 8.07
CA VAL A 72 -12.20 4.91 7.00
C VAL A 72 -12.95 6.15 6.55
N MET A 73 -12.79 6.49 5.27
CA MET A 73 -13.55 7.51 4.55
C MET A 73 -14.59 6.81 3.67
N LEU A 74 -15.83 7.29 3.64
CA LEU A 74 -16.80 6.85 2.63
C LEU A 74 -16.73 7.74 1.41
N VAL A 75 -16.78 7.15 0.22
CA VAL A 75 -16.83 7.84 -1.06
C VAL A 75 -18.16 7.53 -1.71
N ARG A 76 -18.86 8.57 -2.16
CA ARG A 76 -20.07 8.47 -2.99
C ARG A 76 -19.80 9.14 -4.33
N ILE A 77 -20.21 8.47 -5.40
CA ILE A 77 -20.07 8.95 -6.76
C ILE A 77 -21.43 8.90 -7.44
N THR A 78 -21.87 10.03 -7.96
CA THR A 78 -23.16 10.17 -8.66
C THR A 78 -22.95 10.80 -10.03
N ALA A 79 -23.73 10.36 -11.00
CA ALA A 79 -23.79 10.98 -12.32
C ALA A 79 -25.18 10.77 -12.92
N ALA A 80 -25.63 11.70 -13.76
CA ALA A 80 -26.89 11.55 -14.46
C ALA A 80 -26.84 10.31 -15.38
N GLY A 81 -27.88 9.48 -15.33
CA GLY A 81 -27.97 8.25 -16.13
C GLY A 81 -27.12 7.09 -15.61
N ALA A 82 -26.35 7.25 -14.53
CA ALA A 82 -25.60 6.17 -13.90
C ALA A 82 -26.17 5.79 -12.53
N GLU A 83 -25.91 4.56 -12.12
CA GLU A 83 -26.11 4.15 -10.73
C GLU A 83 -25.16 4.88 -9.79
N THR A 84 -25.60 5.09 -8.55
CA THR A 84 -24.75 5.65 -7.50
C THR A 84 -23.78 4.60 -7.02
N LEU A 85 -22.48 4.93 -7.02
CA LEU A 85 -21.45 4.10 -6.40
C LEU A 85 -21.17 4.64 -5.00
N GLU A 86 -21.16 3.77 -4.01
CA GLU A 86 -20.77 4.12 -2.65
C GLU A 86 -19.85 3.04 -2.08
N GLY A 87 -18.77 3.43 -1.41
CA GLY A 87 -17.84 2.47 -0.85
C GLY A 87 -16.83 3.05 0.14
N PRO A 88 -16.32 2.21 1.06
CA PRO A 88 -15.30 2.61 2.01
C PRO A 88 -13.91 2.61 1.37
N VAL A 89 -13.12 3.60 1.74
CA VAL A 89 -11.70 3.74 1.40
C VAL A 89 -10.94 4.04 2.69
N THR A 90 -9.80 3.40 2.91
CA THR A 90 -9.01 3.63 4.14
C THR A 90 -7.85 4.57 3.87
N ILE A 91 -7.74 5.64 4.66
CA ILE A 91 -6.60 6.55 4.64
C ILE A 91 -5.60 6.09 5.72
N VAL A 92 -4.37 5.81 5.30
CA VAL A 92 -3.29 5.29 6.14
C VAL A 92 -2.11 6.25 6.18
N GLY A 93 -1.31 6.21 7.25
CA GLY A 93 -0.15 7.11 7.42
C GLY A 93 1.09 6.74 6.60
N HIS A 94 1.06 5.62 5.86
CA HIS A 94 2.17 5.12 5.05
C HIS A 94 1.73 4.95 3.59
N ASP A 95 2.69 4.86 2.66
CA ASP A 95 2.40 4.51 1.27
C ASP A 95 2.09 3.00 1.17
N PRO A 96 0.83 2.59 0.90
CA PRO A 96 0.47 1.18 0.82
C PRO A 96 1.12 0.48 -0.40
N GLN A 97 1.55 1.22 -1.42
CA GLN A 97 2.24 0.66 -2.60
C GLN A 97 3.71 0.40 -2.29
N GLN A 98 4.38 1.27 -1.52
CA GLN A 98 5.78 1.07 -1.13
C GLN A 98 5.98 -0.03 -0.09
N ALA A 99 5.03 -0.23 0.83
CA ALA A 99 5.12 -1.31 1.80
C ALA A 99 5.28 -2.68 1.10
N LEU A 100 4.62 -2.88 -0.04
CA LEU A 100 4.74 -4.11 -0.84
C LEU A 100 6.10 -4.21 -1.55
N ALA A 101 6.61 -3.10 -2.08
CA ALA A 101 7.92 -3.07 -2.74
C ALA A 101 9.06 -3.38 -1.76
N LEU A 102 8.99 -2.87 -0.54
CA LEU A 102 9.96 -3.17 0.52
C LEU A 102 9.90 -4.64 0.93
N VAL A 103 8.70 -5.19 1.13
CA VAL A 103 8.52 -6.62 1.47
C VAL A 103 9.08 -7.52 0.36
N ALA A 104 8.86 -7.19 -0.91
CA ALA A 104 9.43 -7.94 -2.04
C ALA A 104 10.97 -7.83 -2.10
N ALA A 105 11.54 -6.67 -1.81
CA ALA A 105 12.99 -6.46 -1.75
C ALA A 105 13.65 -7.18 -0.56
N VAL A 106 12.95 -7.30 0.58
CA VAL A 106 13.45 -7.98 1.78
C VAL A 106 13.35 -9.51 1.64
N LEU A 107 12.29 -10.03 1.01
CA LEU A 107 12.08 -11.47 0.83
C LEU A 107 12.91 -12.11 -0.31
N THR A 108 13.52 -11.32 -1.18
CA THR A 108 14.37 -11.82 -2.28
C THR A 108 15.79 -12.18 -1.84
N GLY A 109 16.15 -11.95 -0.58
CA GLY A 109 17.44 -12.31 -0.05
C GLY A 109 17.44 -13.66 0.66
N VAL A 110 17.62 -14.77 -0.08
CA VAL A 110 18.41 -15.86 0.51
C VAL A 110 19.79 -15.27 0.75
N ARG A 111 20.06 -14.86 1.99
CA ARG A 111 21.40 -14.42 2.38
C ARG A 111 22.25 -15.67 2.53
N THR A 112 22.91 -16.04 1.44
CA THR A 112 23.92 -17.10 1.47
C THR A 112 25.07 -16.63 2.34
N VAL A 113 25.18 -17.23 3.52
CA VAL A 113 26.38 -17.14 4.33
C VAL A 113 27.40 -18.08 3.69
N THR A 114 28.40 -17.54 3.01
CA THR A 114 29.57 -18.33 2.62
C THR A 114 30.45 -18.53 3.85
N ASP A 115 30.38 -19.73 4.41
CA ASP A 115 31.36 -20.17 5.39
C ASP A 115 32.66 -20.56 4.65
N ASN A 116 33.76 -19.88 4.97
CA ASN A 116 35.06 -20.14 4.36
C ASN A 116 35.92 -21.12 5.19
N GLY A 117 35.37 -21.76 6.23
CA GLY A 117 36.06 -22.79 7.02
C GLY A 117 37.22 -22.25 7.89
N ASP A 118 37.23 -20.95 8.18
CA ASP A 118 38.24 -20.30 9.02
C ASP A 118 37.79 -20.33 10.49
N ALA A 119 38.66 -20.77 11.40
CA ALA A 119 38.30 -21.30 12.72
C ALA A 119 37.61 -20.30 13.67
N THR A 120 37.50 -19.01 13.32
CA THR A 120 36.72 -18.04 14.08
C THR A 120 36.30 -16.85 13.23
N LYS A 121 35.16 -16.94 12.52
CA LYS A 121 34.49 -15.75 11.97
C LYS A 121 33.00 -15.75 12.28
N THR A 122 32.56 -14.74 13.03
CA THR A 122 31.16 -14.34 13.14
C THR A 122 30.64 -13.92 11.76
N VAL A 123 29.62 -14.60 11.23
CA VAL A 123 28.96 -14.13 10.02
C VAL A 123 27.79 -13.23 10.38
N ARG A 124 27.95 -11.93 10.15
CA ARG A 124 26.88 -10.95 10.38
C ARG A 124 26.03 -10.81 9.12
N CYS A 125 24.84 -11.39 9.11
CA CYS A 125 23.82 -11.07 8.12
C CYS A 125 23.27 -9.66 8.43
N MET A 126 23.77 -8.63 7.72
CA MET A 126 23.30 -7.25 7.89
C MET A 126 22.07 -6.99 7.02
N ALA A 127 20.89 -6.79 7.60
CA ALA A 127 19.91 -5.92 6.95
C ALA A 127 20.39 -4.46 7.02
N SER A 128 20.00 -3.62 6.05
CA SER A 128 20.48 -2.24 5.89
C SER A 128 20.00 -1.28 6.99
N ASP A 129 19.19 -1.75 7.93
CA ASP A 129 18.46 -0.98 8.94
C ASP A 129 18.95 -1.19 10.39
N GLY A 130 19.92 -2.09 10.63
CA GLY A 130 20.66 -2.17 11.89
C GLY A 130 19.95 -2.85 13.08
N VAL A 131 18.84 -3.55 12.88
CA VAL A 131 18.05 -4.22 13.95
C VAL A 131 18.01 -5.75 13.79
N THR A 132 19.12 -6.39 13.39
CA THR A 132 19.11 -7.83 13.05
C THR A 132 19.66 -8.72 14.18
N PRO A 133 19.09 -9.92 14.40
CA PRO A 133 19.69 -10.94 15.25
C PRO A 133 21.09 -11.32 14.76
N LYS A 134 22.02 -11.46 15.70
CA LYS A 134 23.38 -11.89 15.41
C LYS A 134 23.40 -13.41 15.29
N VAL A 135 23.94 -13.96 14.20
CA VAL A 135 24.17 -15.40 14.07
C VAL A 135 25.67 -15.67 14.18
N ASP A 136 26.09 -16.33 15.26
CA ASP A 136 27.44 -16.82 15.43
C ASP A 136 27.51 -18.30 15.03
N LEU A 137 28.47 -18.63 14.17
CA LEU A 137 28.79 -20.01 13.75
C LEU A 137 30.15 -20.39 14.35
N THR A 138 30.22 -21.55 15.00
CA THR A 138 31.46 -22.04 15.64
C THR A 138 31.93 -23.32 14.98
N HIS A 139 33.19 -23.37 14.57
CA HIS A 139 33.82 -24.53 13.97
C HIS A 139 34.77 -25.24 14.95
N ASN A 140 34.92 -26.56 14.82
CA ASN A 140 36.00 -27.28 15.48
C ASN A 140 37.33 -27.13 14.72
N ALA A 141 38.41 -27.70 15.27
CA ALA A 141 39.73 -27.66 14.66
C ALA A 141 39.82 -28.35 13.28
N ASN A 142 38.82 -29.16 12.93
CA ASN A 142 38.71 -29.85 11.64
C ASN A 142 37.86 -29.05 10.63
N GLY A 143 37.37 -27.85 11.00
CA GLY A 143 36.52 -27.01 10.16
C GLY A 143 35.05 -27.44 10.12
N GLU A 144 34.61 -28.38 10.97
CA GLU A 144 33.21 -28.80 11.03
C GLU A 144 32.40 -27.86 11.92
N LEU A 145 31.18 -27.54 11.50
CA LEU A 145 30.27 -26.69 12.28
C LEU A 145 29.82 -27.45 13.54
N THR A 146 30.02 -26.82 14.69
CA THR A 146 29.72 -27.41 16.01
C THR A 146 28.64 -26.66 16.78
N ALA A 147 28.43 -25.38 16.48
CA ALA A 147 27.36 -24.61 17.09
C ALA A 147 26.85 -23.52 16.16
N VAL A 148 25.54 -23.27 16.26
CA VAL A 148 24.87 -22.11 15.69
C VAL A 148 24.18 -21.40 16.84
N VAL A 149 24.58 -20.16 17.11
CA VAL A 149 23.95 -19.32 18.12
C VAL A 149 23.26 -18.18 17.41
N ILE A 150 21.95 -18.05 17.63
CA ILE A 150 21.14 -16.93 17.16
C ILE A 150 20.85 -16.08 18.39
N ASP A 151 21.35 -14.86 18.40
CA ASP A 151 21.07 -13.86 19.43
C ASP A 151 19.92 -12.97 18.95
N PRO A 152 18.67 -13.18 19.43
CA PRO A 152 17.57 -12.29 19.15
C PRO A 152 17.81 -10.99 19.92
N THR A 153 17.94 -9.85 19.21
CA THR A 153 17.96 -8.53 19.84
C THR A 153 16.78 -8.31 20.76
#